data_AF-A0A971C4R5-F1
#
_entry.id   AF-A0A971C4R5-F1
#
_cell.length_a   1.000
_cell.length_b   1.000
_cell.length_c   1.000
_cell.angle_alpha   90.00
_cell.angle_beta   90.00
_cell.angle_gamma   90.00
#
_symmetry.space_group_name_H-M   'P 1'
#
loop_
_entity.id
_entity.type
_entity.pdbx_description
1 polymer ?
#
loop_
_entity_poly.entity_id
_entity_poly.type
_entity_poly.pdbx_seq_one_letter_code
_entity_poly.pdbx_strand_id
1 'polypeptide(L)'
;MDIMSGKQRKRTGKFSIPKIAVVAIAALLVILAAEVLFDNDASDKGGVEGMKNAVVKDGDLIIEVAEVTEEPTFYPVEIDGTELEILAVKASDDTIRTAFNTCQVCYSSGRGYYVPKGDTLECQNCGNRFSMDDVEITRGGCNPVPITEEYKTTDDTSVTITKEFLTEAKVIFTNWKI
;
A
#
# COMPACT_ATOMS: atom_id res chain seq x y z
N MET A 1 36.86 64.80 -8.76
CA MET A 1 35.88 64.59 -9.82
C MET A 1 36.44 63.57 -10.80
N ASP A 2 35.73 62.45 -10.88
CA ASP A 2 35.60 61.48 -11.98
C ASP A 2 36.81 60.83 -12.69
N ILE A 3 36.95 59.53 -12.36
CA ILE A 3 37.01 58.30 -13.16
C ILE A 3 37.88 58.19 -14.45
N MET A 4 38.51 57.01 -14.53
CA MET A 4 38.94 56.20 -15.70
C MET A 4 40.28 56.58 -16.34
N SER A 5 41.10 55.67 -16.85
CA SER A 5 41.23 54.21 -16.88
C SER A 5 42.49 53.95 -17.72
N GLY A 6 43.35 53.00 -17.35
CA GLY A 6 44.64 52.78 -18.01
C GLY A 6 45.11 51.33 -18.00
N LYS A 7 44.53 50.54 -18.91
CA LYS A 7 44.86 49.18 -19.38
C LYS A 7 46.33 48.72 -19.24
N GLN A 8 46.53 47.48 -18.77
CA GLN A 8 47.65 46.62 -19.19
C GLN A 8 47.17 45.18 -19.45
N ARG A 9 47.76 44.57 -20.48
CA ARG A 9 47.31 43.36 -21.20
C ARG A 9 47.75 42.05 -20.54
N LYS A 10 46.92 41.01 -20.77
CA LYS A 10 47.10 39.58 -20.44
C LYS A 10 48.36 38.95 -21.08
N ARG A 11 48.98 38.01 -20.36
CA ARG A 11 49.69 36.86 -20.95
C ARG A 11 49.06 35.57 -20.43
N THR A 12 48.68 34.71 -21.37
CA THR A 12 48.08 33.39 -21.16
C THR A 12 49.16 32.32 -21.14
N GLY A 13 49.26 31.54 -20.05
CA GLY A 13 50.00 30.29 -20.00
C GLY A 13 49.04 29.12 -19.85
N LYS A 14 48.99 28.21 -20.84
CA LYS A 14 48.26 26.93 -20.75
C LYS A 14 49.08 25.97 -19.87
N PHE A 15 48.54 25.55 -18.74
CA PHE A 15 49.11 24.48 -17.91
C PHE A 15 48.40 23.16 -18.25
N SER A 16 49.15 22.17 -18.75
CA SER A 16 48.62 20.86 -19.14
C SER A 16 48.92 19.86 -18.03
N ILE A 17 47.90 19.26 -17.41
CA ILE A 17 48.04 18.28 -16.33
C ILE A 17 48.21 16.88 -16.94
N PRO A 18 49.22 16.07 -16.54
CA PRO A 18 49.42 14.73 -17.09
C PRO A 18 48.29 13.78 -16.67
N LYS A 19 47.79 12.98 -17.63
CA LYS A 19 46.61 12.09 -17.49
C LYS A 19 46.68 11.07 -16.33
N ILE A 20 47.87 10.78 -15.81
CA ILE A 20 48.07 9.82 -14.71
C ILE A 20 47.56 10.38 -13.37
N ALA A 21 47.64 11.70 -13.16
CA ALA A 21 47.15 12.35 -11.94
C ALA A 21 45.61 12.36 -11.83
N VAL A 22 44.90 12.25 -12.96
CA VAL A 22 43.43 12.21 -13.01
C VAL A 22 42.90 10.83 -12.59
N VAL A 23 43.64 9.75 -12.89
CA VAL A 23 43.21 8.37 -12.59
C VAL A 23 43.35 8.04 -11.10
N ALA A 24 44.40 8.54 -10.44
CA ALA A 24 44.63 8.27 -9.02
C ALA A 24 43.61 8.94 -8.08
N ILE A 25 43.10 10.13 -8.44
CA ILE A 25 42.09 10.86 -7.64
C ILE A 25 40.71 10.19 -7.79
N ALA A 26 40.39 9.64 -8.97
CA ALA A 26 39.14 8.92 -9.19
C ALA A 26 39.07 7.62 -8.38
N ALA A 27 40.18 6.88 -8.23
CA ALA A 27 40.20 5.64 -7.46
C ALA A 27 40.04 5.84 -5.94
N LEU A 28 40.56 6.95 -5.39
CA LEU A 28 40.47 7.27 -3.96
C LEU A 28 39.08 7.75 -3.52
N LEU A 29 38.32 8.40 -4.42
CA LEU A 29 36.92 8.78 -4.15
C LEU A 29 35.94 7.60 -4.18
N VAL A 30 36.29 6.52 -4.88
CA VAL A 30 35.47 5.30 -4.92
C VAL A 30 35.59 4.49 -3.62
N ILE A 31 36.72 4.57 -2.91
CA ILE A 31 36.93 3.81 -1.66
C ILE A 31 36.18 4.43 -0.48
N LEU A 32 36.05 5.77 -0.40
CA LEU A 32 35.26 6.43 0.65
C LEU A 32 33.74 6.32 0.46
N ALA A 33 33.27 5.99 -0.75
CA ALA A 33 31.85 5.74 -1.01
C ALA A 33 31.42 4.30 -0.65
N ALA A 34 32.36 3.39 -0.39
CA ALA A 34 32.07 1.97 -0.15
C ALA A 34 31.58 1.67 1.28
N GLU A 35 31.70 2.60 2.22
CA GLU A 35 31.31 2.39 3.64
C GLU A 35 29.87 2.83 3.96
N VAL A 36 29.12 3.38 2.99
CA VAL A 36 27.71 3.79 3.17
C VAL A 36 26.73 2.70 2.66
N LEU A 37 27.22 1.51 2.31
CA LEU A 37 26.39 0.42 1.74
C LEU A 37 26.14 -0.73 2.72
N PHE A 38 25.84 -0.41 3.98
CA PHE A 38 25.23 -1.37 4.90
C PHE A 38 23.80 -0.89 5.24
N ASP A 39 22.96 -0.79 4.22
CA ASP A 39 21.52 -0.93 4.45
C ASP A 39 21.25 -2.37 4.87
N ASN A 40 20.65 -2.52 6.05
CA ASN A 40 20.19 -3.79 6.56
C ASN A 40 19.07 -4.28 5.65
N ASP A 41 19.39 -5.18 4.73
CA ASP A 41 18.43 -5.95 3.96
C ASP A 41 17.76 -6.99 4.91
N ALA A 42 16.95 -6.48 5.83
CA ALA A 42 15.84 -7.26 6.35
C ALA A 42 14.89 -7.42 5.18
N SER A 43 14.89 -8.63 4.62
CA SER A 43 14.04 -9.03 3.50
C SER A 43 12.57 -8.72 3.79
N ASP A 44 12.10 -7.55 3.36
CA ASP A 44 10.69 -7.27 3.14
C ASP A 44 10.35 -7.75 1.72
N LYS A 45 10.07 -9.05 1.62
CA LYS A 45 9.41 -9.61 0.43
C LYS A 45 7.91 -9.43 0.62
N GLY A 46 7.44 -8.21 0.35
CA GLY A 46 6.03 -7.84 0.47
C GLY A 46 5.60 -6.73 -0.50
N GLY A 47 6.33 -6.53 -1.60
CA GLY A 47 5.91 -5.58 -2.64
C GLY A 47 4.75 -6.17 -3.46
N VAL A 48 3.51 -5.87 -3.06
CA VAL A 48 2.33 -6.10 -3.90
C VAL A 48 2.33 -5.05 -5.02
N GLU A 49 3.12 -5.28 -6.07
CA GLU A 49 2.93 -4.56 -7.33
C GLU A 49 1.56 -4.98 -7.91
N GLY A 50 0.52 -4.19 -7.67
CA GLY A 50 -0.78 -4.46 -8.28
C GLY A 50 -1.99 -3.68 -7.76
N MET A 51 -1.95 -3.13 -6.55
CA MET A 51 -3.04 -2.28 -6.06
C MET A 51 -2.73 -0.83 -6.43
N LYS A 52 -3.29 -0.35 -7.53
CA LYS A 52 -3.15 1.06 -7.94
C LYS A 52 -3.69 2.04 -6.89
N ASN A 53 -4.52 1.54 -5.97
CA ASN A 53 -5.43 2.30 -5.12
C ASN A 53 -5.23 1.98 -3.63
N ALA A 54 -4.20 1.17 -3.30
CA ALA A 54 -3.84 0.89 -1.92
C ALA A 54 -2.35 0.55 -1.81
N VAL A 55 -1.76 0.91 -0.68
CA VAL A 55 -0.36 0.64 -0.35
C VAL A 55 -0.33 -0.21 0.91
N VAL A 56 0.49 -1.26 0.89
CA VAL A 56 0.88 -1.96 2.12
C VAL A 56 2.18 -1.33 2.61
N LYS A 57 2.15 -0.73 3.80
CA LYS A 57 3.31 -0.05 4.38
C LYS A 57 3.51 -0.54 5.81
N ASP A 58 4.68 -1.09 6.11
CA ASP A 58 4.99 -1.66 7.42
C ASP A 58 3.97 -2.74 7.88
N GLY A 59 3.23 -3.32 6.92
CA GLY A 59 2.14 -4.29 7.12
C GLY A 59 0.76 -3.68 7.37
N ASP A 60 0.65 -2.35 7.47
CA ASP A 60 -0.63 -1.66 7.48
C ASP A 60 -1.18 -1.59 6.05
N LEU A 61 -2.51 -1.69 5.89
CA LEU A 61 -3.20 -1.43 4.63
C LEU A 61 -3.69 0.01 4.60
N ILE A 62 -3.28 0.77 3.59
CA ILE A 62 -3.70 2.14 3.35
C ILE A 62 -4.46 2.18 2.02
N ILE A 63 -5.75 2.50 2.05
CA ILE A 63 -6.63 2.62 0.88
C ILE A 63 -6.85 4.09 0.56
N GLU A 64 -6.66 4.51 -0.70
CA GLU A 64 -6.92 5.88 -1.12
C GLU A 64 -8.43 6.11 -1.30
N VAL A 65 -9.00 7.06 -0.55
CA VAL A 65 -10.44 7.36 -0.56
C VAL A 65 -10.93 7.79 -1.95
N ALA A 66 -10.09 8.54 -2.69
CA ALA A 66 -10.41 9.04 -4.03
C ALA A 66 -10.65 7.92 -5.06
N GLU A 67 -10.14 6.73 -4.79
CA GLU A 67 -10.20 5.56 -5.66
C GLU A 67 -11.29 4.56 -5.24
N VAL A 68 -11.99 4.80 -4.13
CA VAL A 68 -13.13 4.00 -3.70
C VAL A 68 -14.41 4.51 -4.37
N THR A 69 -15.09 3.62 -5.09
CA THR A 69 -16.29 3.95 -5.87
C THR A 69 -17.53 3.22 -5.34
N GLU A 70 -18.68 3.42 -5.97
CA GLU A 70 -19.91 2.65 -5.69
C GLU A 70 -19.78 1.18 -6.12
N GLU A 71 -18.82 0.86 -7.00
CA GLU A 71 -18.41 -0.52 -7.25
C GLU A 71 -17.41 -0.97 -6.18
N PRO A 72 -17.61 -2.16 -5.58
CA PRO A 72 -16.75 -2.68 -4.54
C PRO A 72 -15.36 -3.01 -5.08
N THR A 73 -14.33 -2.53 -4.38
CA THR A 73 -12.93 -2.91 -4.64
C THR A 73 -12.45 -3.90 -3.59
N PHE A 74 -11.70 -4.91 -4.04
CA PHE A 74 -11.12 -5.95 -3.20
C PHE A 74 -9.60 -5.80 -3.14
N TYR A 75 -9.07 -5.64 -1.94
CA TYR A 75 -7.68 -5.35 -1.63
C TYR A 75 -7.05 -6.58 -0.97
N PRO A 76 -6.32 -7.42 -1.74
CA PRO A 76 -5.61 -8.56 -1.17
C PRO A 76 -4.43 -8.10 -0.33
N VAL A 77 -4.23 -8.68 0.85
CA VAL A 77 -3.08 -8.39 1.73
C VAL A 77 -2.52 -9.70 2.24
N GLU A 78 -1.20 -9.83 2.33
CA GLU A 78 -0.55 -10.98 2.96
C GLU A 78 0.02 -10.58 4.34
N ILE A 79 -0.35 -11.31 5.39
CA ILE A 79 0.16 -11.13 6.76
C ILE A 79 0.76 -12.45 7.26
N ASP A 80 2.08 -12.48 7.38
CA ASP A 80 2.89 -13.65 7.72
C ASP A 80 2.46 -14.93 6.96
N GLY A 81 2.38 -14.84 5.64
CA GLY A 81 2.02 -15.97 4.76
C GLY A 81 0.54 -16.36 4.77
N THR A 82 -0.33 -15.59 5.44
CA THR A 82 -1.79 -15.74 5.31
C THR A 82 -2.32 -14.66 4.37
N GLU A 83 -3.02 -15.06 3.31
CA GLU A 83 -3.74 -14.13 2.43
C GLU A 83 -5.07 -13.70 3.08
N LEU A 84 -5.30 -12.39 3.12
CA LEU A 84 -6.54 -11.74 3.48
C LEU A 84 -7.05 -10.93 2.29
N GLU A 85 -8.32 -10.56 2.31
CA GLU A 85 -8.89 -9.65 1.31
C GLU A 85 -9.85 -8.70 2.00
N ILE A 86 -9.61 -7.41 1.85
CA ILE A 86 -10.45 -6.34 2.37
C ILE A 86 -11.35 -5.87 1.23
N LEU A 87 -12.63 -5.70 1.52
CA LEU A 87 -13.61 -5.06 0.67
C LEU A 87 -13.75 -3.59 1.09
N ALA A 88 -13.68 -2.66 0.15
CA ALA A 88 -14.14 -1.29 0.35
C ALA A 88 -15.11 -0.82 -0.74
N VAL A 89 -16.09 -0.02 -0.36
CA VAL A 89 -17.10 0.55 -1.27
C VAL A 89 -17.60 1.89 -0.74
N LYS A 90 -17.95 2.81 -1.63
CA LYS A 90 -18.69 4.03 -1.28
C LYS A 90 -20.18 3.72 -1.28
N ALA A 91 -20.81 3.78 -0.12
CA ALA A 91 -22.24 3.54 0.02
C ALA A 91 -23.09 4.72 -0.48
N SER A 92 -24.40 4.53 -0.56
CA SER A 92 -25.35 5.54 -1.05
C SER A 92 -25.47 6.77 -0.14
N ASP A 93 -24.98 6.69 1.09
CA ASP A 93 -24.85 7.81 2.04
C ASP A 93 -23.50 8.55 1.92
N ASP A 94 -22.75 8.29 0.85
CA ASP A 94 -21.40 8.80 0.55
C ASP A 94 -20.32 8.42 1.57
N THR A 95 -20.60 7.50 2.51
CA THR A 95 -19.59 6.98 3.43
C THR A 95 -18.76 5.86 2.80
N ILE A 96 -17.46 5.80 3.16
CA ILE A 96 -16.58 4.70 2.78
C ILE A 96 -16.77 3.54 3.76
N ARG A 97 -17.30 2.42 3.24
CA ARG A 97 -17.57 1.20 3.99
C ARG A 97 -16.44 0.20 3.79
N THR A 98 -16.03 -0.47 4.86
CA THR A 98 -14.99 -1.50 4.84
C THR A 98 -15.39 -2.78 5.57
N ALA A 99 -14.99 -3.91 5.01
CA ALA A 99 -15.19 -5.23 5.61
C ALA A 99 -14.07 -6.19 5.17
N PHE A 100 -13.84 -7.26 5.91
CA PHE A 100 -13.12 -8.42 5.37
C PHE A 100 -14.04 -9.17 4.39
N ASN A 101 -13.49 -9.65 3.26
CA ASN A 101 -14.23 -10.39 2.25
C ASN A 101 -14.53 -11.84 2.67
N THR A 102 -15.06 -12.02 3.89
CA THR A 102 -15.44 -13.32 4.47
C THR A 102 -16.54 -13.14 5.52
N CYS A 103 -17.13 -14.22 6.03
CA CYS A 103 -18.14 -14.16 7.10
C CYS A 103 -17.98 -15.23 8.17
N GLN A 104 -18.55 -14.96 9.35
CA GLN A 104 -18.48 -15.83 10.53
C GLN A 104 -19.01 -17.25 10.29
N VAL A 105 -19.94 -17.41 9.34
CA VAL A 105 -20.57 -18.71 9.06
C VAL A 105 -19.83 -19.51 8.00
N CYS A 106 -19.34 -18.85 6.94
CA CYS A 106 -18.83 -19.56 5.77
C CYS A 106 -17.31 -19.56 5.65
N TYR A 107 -16.56 -18.80 6.47
CA TYR A 107 -15.12 -18.60 6.27
C TYR A 107 -14.34 -19.91 6.16
N SER A 108 -14.66 -20.91 6.98
CA SER A 108 -13.96 -22.20 7.01
C SER A 108 -14.26 -23.11 5.82
N SER A 109 -15.23 -22.76 4.95
CA SER A 109 -15.56 -23.55 3.76
C SER A 109 -14.57 -23.38 2.60
N GLY A 110 -13.74 -22.34 2.64
CA GLY A 110 -12.93 -21.87 1.52
C GLY A 110 -13.68 -21.24 0.36
N ARG A 111 -15.00 -21.29 0.38
CA ARG A 111 -15.88 -20.58 -0.56
C ARG A 111 -16.60 -19.40 0.09
N GLY A 112 -16.28 -19.09 1.34
CA GLY A 112 -16.96 -18.09 2.15
C GLY A 112 -16.57 -16.65 1.84
N TYR A 113 -16.47 -16.28 0.56
CA TYR A 113 -16.10 -14.94 0.10
C TYR A 113 -17.16 -14.36 -0.84
N TYR A 114 -17.17 -13.05 -1.00
CA TYR A 114 -18.15 -12.34 -1.80
C TYR A 114 -17.59 -11.94 -3.15
N VAL A 115 -18.46 -11.94 -4.15
CA VAL A 115 -18.20 -11.36 -5.47
C VAL A 115 -19.34 -10.42 -5.85
N PRO A 116 -19.08 -9.38 -6.66
CA PRO A 116 -20.13 -8.51 -7.16
C PRO A 116 -21.12 -9.26 -8.04
N LYS A 117 -22.41 -8.98 -7.88
CA LYS A 117 -23.49 -9.52 -8.70
C LYS A 117 -24.58 -8.45 -8.89
N GLY A 118 -24.41 -7.67 -9.94
CA GLY A 118 -25.23 -6.47 -10.14
C GLY A 118 -24.93 -5.46 -9.03
N ASP A 119 -25.97 -5.04 -8.33
CA ASP A 119 -25.95 -4.09 -7.20
C ASP A 119 -25.71 -4.75 -5.83
N THR A 120 -25.40 -6.05 -5.81
CA THR A 120 -25.22 -6.81 -4.57
C THR A 120 -23.89 -7.54 -4.51
N LEU A 121 -23.50 -7.95 -3.30
CA LEU A 121 -22.42 -8.88 -3.02
C LEU A 121 -22.99 -10.28 -2.78
N GLU A 122 -22.60 -11.29 -3.57
CA GLU A 122 -23.06 -12.68 -3.41
C GLU A 122 -21.96 -13.56 -2.79
N CYS A 123 -22.26 -14.20 -1.66
CA CYS A 123 -21.37 -15.19 -1.03
C CYS A 123 -21.26 -16.44 -1.91
N GLN A 124 -20.04 -16.84 -2.24
CA GLN A 124 -19.79 -18.00 -3.11
C GLN A 124 -20.12 -19.34 -2.45
N ASN A 125 -20.20 -19.40 -1.11
CA ASN A 125 -20.55 -20.63 -0.40
C ASN A 125 -22.07 -20.83 -0.32
N CYS A 126 -22.80 -19.86 0.25
CA CYS A 126 -24.22 -20.02 0.60
C CYS A 126 -25.19 -19.25 -0.30
N GLY A 127 -24.70 -18.40 -1.21
CA GLY A 127 -25.53 -17.65 -2.16
C GLY A 127 -26.30 -16.46 -1.55
N ASN A 128 -26.12 -16.16 -0.26
CA ASN A 128 -26.70 -14.95 0.33
C ASN A 128 -26.17 -13.70 -0.37
N ARG A 129 -27.05 -12.69 -0.49
CA ARG A 129 -26.77 -11.41 -1.14
C ARG A 129 -26.99 -10.25 -0.19
N PHE A 130 -26.16 -9.23 -0.33
CA PHE A 130 -26.16 -8.02 0.50
C PHE A 130 -26.03 -6.79 -0.38
N SER A 131 -26.70 -5.70 -0.02
CA SER A 131 -26.47 -4.41 -0.67
C SER A 131 -25.08 -3.88 -0.31
N MET A 132 -24.52 -3.00 -1.15
CA MET A 132 -23.32 -2.24 -0.76
C MET A 132 -23.57 -1.39 0.49
N ASP A 133 -24.81 -0.92 0.68
CA ASP A 133 -25.23 -0.15 1.87
C ASP A 133 -25.24 -0.98 3.17
N ASP A 134 -25.25 -2.31 3.08
CA ASP A 134 -25.19 -3.20 4.24
C ASP A 134 -23.75 -3.43 4.73
N VAL A 135 -22.74 -3.13 3.89
CA VAL A 135 -21.33 -3.31 4.23
C VAL A 135 -20.99 -2.45 5.44
N GLU A 136 -20.26 -3.03 6.41
CA GLU A 136 -19.92 -2.42 7.71
C GLU A 136 -21.09 -2.19 8.68
N ILE A 137 -22.32 -2.03 8.19
CA ILE A 137 -23.52 -1.79 9.02
C ILE A 137 -24.09 -3.09 9.59
N THR A 138 -24.40 -4.03 8.70
CA THR A 138 -25.06 -5.27 9.10
C THR A 138 -23.99 -6.28 9.49
N ARG A 139 -24.09 -6.78 10.73
CA ARG A 139 -23.04 -7.60 11.34
C ARG A 139 -23.54 -8.99 11.75
N GLY A 140 -22.60 -9.92 11.75
CA GLY A 140 -22.81 -11.29 12.21
C GLY A 140 -23.45 -12.20 11.16
N GLY A 141 -23.36 -13.51 11.40
CA GLY A 141 -23.92 -14.50 10.50
C GLY A 141 -23.20 -14.53 9.14
N CYS A 142 -23.97 -14.45 8.06
CA CYS A 142 -23.49 -14.50 6.69
C CYS A 142 -23.20 -13.12 6.08
N ASN A 143 -23.09 -12.04 6.87
CA ASN A 143 -22.66 -10.74 6.37
C ASN A 143 -21.12 -10.68 6.30
N PRO A 144 -20.53 -9.89 5.38
CA PRO A 144 -19.10 -9.58 5.43
C PRO A 144 -18.69 -9.12 6.84
N VAL A 145 -17.55 -9.59 7.35
CA VAL A 145 -17.09 -9.19 8.70
C VAL A 145 -16.68 -7.71 8.67
N PRO A 146 -17.38 -6.83 9.40
CA PRO A 146 -17.18 -5.38 9.29
C PRO A 146 -15.82 -4.96 9.85
N ILE A 147 -15.21 -3.94 9.24
CA ILE A 147 -14.08 -3.20 9.79
C ILE A 147 -14.61 -1.82 10.16
N THR A 148 -15.01 -1.67 11.42
CA THR A 148 -15.64 -0.47 11.99
C THR A 148 -14.62 0.61 12.33
N GLU A 149 -15.09 1.83 12.62
CA GLU A 149 -14.27 2.98 13.06
C GLU A 149 -13.36 2.71 14.28
N GLU A 150 -13.61 1.65 15.06
CA GLU A 150 -12.71 1.26 16.16
C GLU A 150 -11.45 0.52 15.67
N TYR A 151 -11.47 0.02 14.43
CA TYR A 151 -10.43 -0.82 13.83
C TYR A 151 -9.80 -0.20 12.58
N LYS A 152 -10.22 1.02 12.20
CA LYS A 152 -9.65 1.77 11.09
C LYS A 152 -9.51 3.24 11.47
N THR A 153 -8.60 3.93 10.80
CA THR A 153 -8.57 5.41 10.80
C THR A 153 -9.00 5.89 9.43
N THR A 154 -10.00 6.76 9.39
CA THR A 154 -10.50 7.36 8.14
C THR A 154 -10.25 8.87 8.17
N ASP A 155 -9.62 9.40 7.12
CA ASP A 155 -9.53 10.83 6.84
C ASP A 155 -9.97 11.13 5.39
N ASP A 156 -9.88 12.39 4.97
CA ASP A 156 -10.31 12.83 3.63
C ASP A 156 -9.53 12.16 2.48
N THR A 157 -8.38 11.57 2.77
CA THR A 157 -7.46 11.01 1.77
C THR A 157 -7.36 9.50 1.84
N SER A 158 -7.48 8.91 3.04
CA SER A 158 -7.18 7.50 3.25
C SER A 158 -8.04 6.81 4.30
N VAL A 159 -8.20 5.50 4.11
CA VAL A 159 -8.61 4.55 5.15
C VAL A 159 -7.40 3.69 5.49
N THR A 160 -6.98 3.70 6.76
CA THR A 160 -5.85 2.90 7.27
C THR A 160 -6.34 1.80 8.19
N ILE A 161 -5.92 0.56 7.93
CA ILE A 161 -6.18 -0.62 8.77
C ILE A 161 -4.85 -1.18 9.23
N THR A 162 -4.66 -1.31 10.55
CA THR A 162 -3.36 -1.64 11.13
C THR A 162 -2.99 -3.10 10.94
N LYS A 163 -1.69 -3.38 10.82
CA LYS A 163 -1.14 -4.74 10.80
C LYS A 163 -1.61 -5.56 11.99
N GLU A 164 -1.69 -4.95 13.17
CA GLU A 164 -2.16 -5.61 14.40
C GLU A 164 -3.56 -6.17 14.21
N PHE A 165 -4.50 -5.36 13.73
CA PHE A 165 -5.86 -5.81 13.48
C PHE A 165 -5.96 -6.82 12.33
N LEU A 166 -5.19 -6.61 11.25
CA LEU A 166 -5.11 -7.59 10.16
C LEU A 166 -4.57 -8.95 10.65
N THR A 167 -3.64 -8.94 11.61
CA THR A 167 -3.09 -10.16 12.21
C THR A 167 -4.15 -10.92 12.99
N GLU A 168 -5.02 -10.23 13.74
CA GLU A 168 -6.15 -10.87 14.44
C GLU A 168 -7.14 -11.53 13.47
N ALA A 169 -7.36 -10.92 12.31
CA ALA A 169 -8.29 -11.41 11.30
C ALA A 169 -7.80 -12.69 10.59
N LYS A 170 -6.54 -13.09 10.70
CA LYS A 170 -6.00 -14.30 10.04
C LYS A 170 -6.84 -15.56 10.32
N VAL A 171 -7.45 -15.66 11.50
CA VAL A 171 -8.28 -16.81 11.88
C VAL A 171 -9.45 -17.05 10.92
N ILE A 172 -10.08 -15.97 10.41
CA ILE A 172 -11.20 -16.04 9.45
C ILE A 172 -10.74 -16.17 7.99
N PHE A 173 -9.44 -16.33 7.75
CA PHE A 173 -8.84 -16.57 6.44
C PHE A 173 -8.05 -17.88 6.36
N THR A 174 -8.11 -18.72 7.39
CA THR A 174 -7.36 -19.99 7.46
C THR A 174 -7.61 -20.96 6.30
N ASN A 175 -8.81 -20.93 5.70
CA ASN A 175 -9.16 -21.74 4.52
C ASN A 175 -9.41 -20.86 3.27
N TRP A 176 -8.79 -19.69 3.18
CA TRP A 176 -9.06 -18.72 2.11
C TRP A 176 -8.91 -19.30 0.70
N LYS A 177 -10.00 -19.31 -0.08
CA LYS A 177 -10.06 -19.64 -1.51
C LYS A 177 -9.31 -20.94 -1.90
N ILE A 178 -9.32 -21.96 -1.04
CA ILE A 178 -8.71 -23.28 -1.27
C ILE A 178 -9.49 -24.17 -2.24
#